data_AF-A0A699UFF0-F1
#
_entry.id   AF-A0A699UFF0-F1
#
_cell.length_a   1.000
_cell.length_b   1.000
_cell.length_c   1.000
_cell.angle_alpha   90.00
_cell.angle_beta   90.00
_cell.angle_gamma   90.00
#
_symmetry.space_group_name_H-M   'P 1'
#
loop_
_entity.id
_entity.type
_entity.pdbx_description
1 polymer ?
#
loop_
_entity_poly.entity_id
_entity_poly.type
_entity_poly.pdbx_seq_one_letter_code
_entity_poly.pdbx_strand_id
1 'polypeptide(L)'
;MTKERIRKLFSNVEISVSSYDTAWVAMVPSPGSPKSPCFPECLNWLMDNQLNDGSWGPLNHNPPLLKDTLSSTLACIVALKRWNVGEDCINKGLSFIESNFASATDKHLPSPLGFDVIFPSML
;
A
#
# COMPACT_ATOMS: atom_id res chain seq x y z
N MET A 1 24.97 -21.76 18.71
CA MET A 1 23.63 -21.72 18.08
C MET A 1 22.92 -20.36 18.15
N THR A 2 22.39 -19.87 19.29
CA THR A 2 21.57 -18.63 19.31
C THR A 2 22.36 -17.37 18.89
N LYS A 3 23.60 -17.23 19.37
CA LYS A 3 24.49 -16.12 19.00
C LYS A 3 24.82 -16.08 17.50
N GLU A 4 24.94 -17.23 16.85
CA GLU A 4 25.18 -17.32 15.40
C GLU A 4 23.92 -16.98 14.60
N ARG A 5 22.74 -17.40 15.07
CA ARG A 5 21.45 -16.99 14.46
C ARG A 5 21.27 -15.48 14.52
N ILE A 6 21.54 -14.87 15.68
CA ILE A 6 21.48 -13.41 15.84
C ILE A 6 22.48 -12.70 14.91
N ARG A 7 23.72 -13.18 14.81
CA ARG A 7 24.71 -12.62 13.85
C ARG A 7 24.25 -12.71 12.40
N LYS A 8 23.58 -13.80 12.00
CA LYS A 8 23.02 -13.96 10.66
C LYS A 8 21.89 -12.96 10.34
N LEU A 9 21.11 -12.56 11.34
CA LEU A 9 20.08 -11.51 11.16
C LEU A 9 20.71 -10.16 10.84
N PHE A 10 21.88 -9.84 11.41
CA PHE A 10 22.58 -8.59 11.09
C PHE A 10 23.26 -8.60 9.71
N SER A 11 23.56 -9.77 9.15
CA SER A 11 24.07 -9.86 7.77
C SER A 11 22.97 -9.77 6.72
N ASN A 12 21.74 -10.19 7.05
CA ASN A 12 20.60 -10.20 6.14
C ASN A 12 19.40 -9.54 6.83
N VAL A 13 19.30 -8.20 6.74
CA VAL A 13 18.14 -7.47 7.24
C VAL A 13 17.00 -7.64 6.24
N GLU A 14 16.02 -8.46 6.59
CA GLU A 14 14.76 -8.56 5.84
C GLU A 14 13.81 -7.45 6.29
N ILE A 15 13.49 -6.54 5.36
CA ILE A 15 12.49 -5.49 5.56
C ILE A 15 11.26 -5.86 4.74
N SER A 16 10.08 -5.81 5.35
CA SER A 16 8.83 -6.06 4.65
C SER A 16 8.56 -4.97 3.61
N VAL A 17 7.96 -5.36 2.49
CA VAL A 17 7.52 -4.41 1.46
C VAL A 17 6.39 -3.53 2.01
N SER A 18 6.49 -2.23 1.75
CA SER A 18 5.42 -1.27 2.03
C SER A 18 4.58 -1.09 0.77
N SER A 19 3.32 -1.54 0.78
CA SER A 19 2.41 -1.37 -0.36
C SER A 19 2.16 0.11 -0.66
N TYR A 20 2.05 0.93 0.38
CA TYR A 20 1.90 2.38 0.27
C TYR A 20 3.07 3.03 -0.49
N ASP A 21 4.30 2.79 -0.06
CA ASP A 21 5.48 3.39 -0.71
C ASP A 21 5.70 2.83 -2.12
N THR A 22 5.42 1.54 -2.31
CA THR A 22 5.48 0.89 -3.63
C THR A 22 4.48 1.53 -4.60
N ALA A 23 3.28 1.91 -4.14
CA ALA A 23 2.31 2.62 -4.96
C ALA A 23 2.79 4.03 -5.35
N TRP A 24 3.43 4.76 -4.44
CA TRP A 24 4.04 6.05 -4.76
C TRP A 24 5.14 5.94 -5.82
N VAL A 25 6.02 4.94 -5.70
CA VAL A 25 7.06 4.67 -6.71
C VAL A 25 6.43 4.27 -8.05
N ALA A 26 5.37 3.45 -8.03
CA ALA A 26 4.66 3.04 -9.23
C ALA A 26 4.07 4.23 -10.01
N MET A 27 3.77 5.36 -9.35
CA MET A 27 3.22 6.55 -10.02
C MET A 27 4.27 7.38 -10.79
N VAL A 28 5.56 7.17 -10.56
CA VAL A 28 6.62 7.99 -11.18
C VAL A 28 6.64 7.79 -12.70
N PRO A 29 6.46 8.84 -13.52
CA PRO A 29 6.52 8.71 -14.97
C PRO A 29 7.96 8.58 -15.47
N SER A 30 8.15 7.87 -16.58
CA SER A 30 9.46 7.79 -17.24
C SER A 30 9.90 9.17 -17.79
N PRO A 31 11.15 9.61 -17.57
CA PRO A 31 11.64 10.93 -18.00
C PRO A 31 11.50 11.22 -19.51
N GLY A 32 11.44 10.17 -20.35
CA GLY A 32 11.26 10.30 -21.81
C GLY A 32 9.90 9.84 -22.32
N SER A 33 9.04 9.29 -21.45
CA SER A 33 7.73 8.78 -21.82
C SER A 33 6.74 8.98 -20.66
N PRO A 34 6.13 10.18 -20.56
CA PRO A 34 5.23 10.52 -19.46
C PRO A 34 3.99 9.62 -19.34
N LYS A 35 3.68 8.87 -20.39
CA LYS A 35 2.56 7.91 -20.46
C LYS A 35 2.94 6.50 -20.02
N SER A 36 4.18 6.28 -19.58
CA SER A 36 4.63 4.98 -19.05
C SER A 36 5.27 5.12 -17.67
N PRO A 37 5.12 4.13 -16.79
CA PRO A 37 5.78 4.10 -15.50
C PRO A 37 7.30 4.02 -15.65
N CYS A 38 8.03 4.72 -14.78
CA CYS A 38 9.48 4.59 -14.66
C CYS A 38 9.89 3.24 -14.03
N PHE A 39 9.03 2.68 -13.17
CA PHE A 39 9.25 1.44 -12.43
C PHE A 39 8.06 0.49 -12.62
N PRO A 40 7.94 -0.18 -13.78
CA PRO A 40 6.81 -1.07 -14.09
C PRO A 40 6.68 -2.26 -13.13
N GLU A 41 7.77 -2.70 -12.52
CA GLU A 41 7.79 -3.80 -11.55
C GLU A 41 7.00 -3.45 -10.29
N CYS A 42 7.01 -2.19 -9.85
CA CYS A 42 6.18 -1.74 -8.74
C CYS A 42 4.69 -1.86 -9.09
N LEU A 43 4.31 -1.52 -10.32
CA LEU A 43 2.92 -1.63 -10.79
C LEU A 43 2.47 -3.09 -10.88
N ASN A 44 3.32 -3.99 -11.38
CA ASN A 44 3.05 -5.42 -11.39
C ASN A 44 2.90 -5.97 -9.97
N TRP A 45 3.79 -5.57 -9.06
CA TRP A 45 3.71 -5.96 -7.65
C TRP A 45 2.36 -5.58 -7.03
N LEU A 46 1.82 -4.39 -7.33
CA LEU A 46 0.48 -4.01 -6.85
C LEU A 46 -0.59 -4.99 -7.32
N MET A 47 -0.61 -5.37 -8.61
CA MET A 47 -1.60 -6.29 -9.17
C MET A 47 -1.49 -7.70 -8.56
N ASP A 48 -0.26 -8.15 -8.27
CA ASP A 48 0.00 -9.51 -7.80
C ASP A 48 -0.17 -9.69 -6.27
N ASN A 49 -0.22 -8.60 -5.50
CA ASN A 49 -0.17 -8.63 -4.02
C ASN A 49 -1.42 -8.01 -3.35
N GLN A 50 -2.53 -7.89 -4.07
CA GLN A 50 -3.82 -7.54 -3.44
C GLN A 50 -4.28 -8.69 -2.52
N LEU A 51 -4.75 -8.34 -1.32
CA LEU A 51 -5.32 -9.32 -0.40
C LEU A 51 -6.72 -9.77 -0.85
N ASN A 52 -7.17 -10.91 -0.34
CA ASN A 52 -8.46 -11.50 -0.71
C ASN A 52 -9.67 -10.60 -0.38
N ASP A 53 -9.54 -9.71 0.60
CA ASP A 53 -10.57 -8.75 1.00
C ASP A 53 -10.58 -7.46 0.15
N GLY A 54 -9.65 -7.36 -0.82
CA GLY A 54 -9.50 -6.21 -1.71
C GLY A 54 -8.49 -5.17 -1.22
N SER A 55 -7.94 -5.30 -0.02
CA SER A 55 -7.00 -4.32 0.51
C SER A 55 -5.56 -4.55 0.05
N TRP A 56 -4.74 -3.52 0.26
CA TRP A 56 -3.28 -3.64 0.35
C TRP A 56 -2.85 -3.15 1.71
N GLY A 57 -1.97 -3.90 2.36
CA GLY A 57 -1.45 -3.56 3.67
C GLY A 57 -0.86 -4.77 4.39
N PRO A 58 -0.50 -4.64 5.67
CA PRO A 58 -0.03 -5.76 6.46
C PRO A 58 -1.07 -6.88 6.48
N LEU A 59 -0.63 -8.13 6.24
CA LEU A 59 -1.46 -9.35 6.20
C LEU A 59 -2.34 -9.57 7.45
N ASN A 60 -2.01 -8.92 8.57
CA ASN A 60 -2.78 -8.97 9.80
C ASN A 60 -3.52 -7.65 9.98
N HIS A 61 -4.84 -7.66 9.71
CA HIS A 61 -5.78 -6.57 10.04
C HIS A 61 -5.99 -6.42 11.55
N ASN A 62 -4.91 -6.40 12.31
CA ASN A 62 -4.98 -6.04 13.71
C ASN A 62 -5.58 -4.63 13.76
N PRO A 63 -6.57 -4.35 14.62
CA PRO A 63 -7.23 -3.05 14.70
C PRO A 63 -6.27 -1.83 14.69
N PRO A 64 -5.08 -1.88 15.30
CA PRO A 64 -4.10 -0.79 15.23
C PRO A 64 -3.59 -0.42 13.83
N LEU A 65 -3.79 -1.25 12.81
CA LEU A 65 -3.21 -1.06 11.48
C LEU A 65 -4.26 -0.71 10.41
N LEU A 66 -5.53 -0.52 10.80
CA LEU A 66 -6.60 -0.32 9.82
C LEU A 66 -6.44 0.98 9.03
N LYS A 67 -5.95 2.06 9.65
CA LYS A 67 -5.63 3.31 8.95
C LYS A 67 -4.44 3.16 7.99
N ASP A 68 -3.46 2.33 8.33
CA ASP A 68 -2.34 2.01 7.43
C ASP A 68 -2.84 1.24 6.21
N THR A 69 -3.73 0.26 6.41
CA THR A 69 -4.36 -0.51 5.34
C THR A 69 -5.24 0.37 4.45
N LEU A 70 -6.00 1.31 5.03
CA LEU A 70 -6.78 2.30 4.27
C LEU A 70 -5.89 3.16 3.38
N SER A 71 -4.82 3.75 3.93
CA SER A 71 -3.86 4.57 3.17
C SER A 71 -3.16 3.77 2.08
N SER A 72 -2.70 2.58 2.41
CA SER A 72 -2.03 1.68 1.46
C SER A 72 -2.97 1.31 0.31
N THR A 73 -4.20 0.90 0.62
CA THR A 73 -5.22 0.54 -0.39
C THR A 73 -5.56 1.72 -1.29
N LEU A 74 -5.78 2.90 -0.72
CA LEU A 74 -6.09 4.09 -1.49
C LEU A 74 -4.92 4.51 -2.40
N ALA A 75 -3.69 4.48 -1.90
CA ALA A 75 -2.50 4.75 -2.71
C ALA A 75 -2.36 3.76 -3.87
N CYS A 76 -2.60 2.47 -3.65
CA CYS A 76 -2.58 1.45 -4.69
C CYS A 76 -3.66 1.69 -5.77
N ILE A 77 -4.88 2.07 -5.37
CA ILE A 77 -5.96 2.42 -6.31
C ILE A 77 -5.54 3.62 -7.17
N VAL A 78 -5.02 4.68 -6.56
CA VAL A 78 -4.57 5.88 -7.28
C VAL A 78 -3.46 5.52 -8.29
N ALA A 79 -2.51 4.68 -7.89
CA ALA A 79 -1.43 4.23 -8.75
C ALA A 79 -1.92 3.40 -9.95
N LEU A 80 -2.80 2.41 -9.73
CA LEU A 80 -3.39 1.61 -10.79
C LEU A 80 -4.23 2.47 -11.74
N LYS A 81 -5.02 3.41 -11.18
CA LYS A 81 -5.87 4.31 -11.96
C LYS A 81 -5.06 5.26 -12.83
N ARG A 82 -3.93 5.78 -12.33
CA ARG A 82 -3.03 6.67 -13.08
C ARG A 82 -2.56 6.05 -14.40
N TRP A 83 -2.32 4.74 -14.41
CA TRP A 83 -1.88 4.01 -15.60
C TRP A 83 -3.02 3.29 -16.33
N ASN A 84 -4.26 3.41 -15.84
CA ASN A 84 -5.45 2.78 -16.38
C ASN A 84 -5.31 1.25 -16.55
N VAL A 85 -4.82 0.58 -15.51
CA VAL A 85 -4.66 -0.88 -15.45
C VAL A 85 -5.36 -1.46 -14.20
N GLY A 86 -5.56 -2.77 -14.17
CA GLY A 86 -6.02 -3.47 -12.97
C GLY A 86 -7.42 -3.09 -12.50
N GLU A 87 -8.38 -2.91 -13.41
CA GLU A 87 -9.75 -2.49 -13.09
C GLU A 87 -10.42 -3.37 -12.02
N ASP A 88 -10.26 -4.69 -12.10
CA ASP A 88 -10.76 -5.61 -11.08
C ASP A 88 -10.15 -5.36 -9.70
N CYS A 89 -8.84 -5.07 -9.66
CA CYS A 89 -8.13 -4.76 -8.43
C CYS A 89 -8.61 -3.42 -7.85
N ILE A 90 -8.83 -2.41 -8.70
CA ILE A 90 -9.40 -1.12 -8.32
C ILE A 90 -10.79 -1.31 -7.69
N ASN A 91 -11.67 -2.06 -8.34
CA ASN A 91 -13.04 -2.27 -7.87
C ASN A 91 -13.09 -2.98 -6.51
N LYS A 92 -12.25 -4.00 -6.31
CA LYS A 92 -12.11 -4.67 -5.01
C LYS A 92 -11.55 -3.73 -3.93
N GLY A 93 -10.56 -2.92 -4.28
CA GLY A 93 -9.98 -1.93 -3.37
C GLY A 93 -11.00 -0.87 -2.95
N LEU A 94 -11.81 -0.37 -3.89
CA LEU A 94 -12.89 0.57 -3.59
C LEU A 94 -13.93 -0.05 -2.65
N SER A 95 -14.35 -1.28 -2.91
CA SER A 95 -15.26 -2.02 -2.01
C SER A 95 -14.69 -2.15 -0.58
N PHE A 96 -13.39 -2.41 -0.45
CA PHE A 96 -12.72 -2.42 0.85
C PHE A 96 -12.74 -1.04 1.52
N ILE A 97 -12.38 0.03 0.80
CA ILE A 97 -12.39 1.41 1.31
C ILE A 97 -13.79 1.78 1.79
N GLU A 98 -14.82 1.55 0.98
CA GLU A 98 -16.22 1.85 1.31
C GLU A 98 -16.67 1.12 2.58
N SER A 99 -16.33 -0.17 2.69
CA SER A 99 -16.69 -1.00 3.85
C SER A 99 -15.99 -0.56 5.15
N ASN A 100 -14.84 0.10 5.05
CA ASN A 100 -13.99 0.45 6.19
C ASN A 100 -13.82 1.96 6.40
N PHE A 101 -14.47 2.80 5.60
CA PHE A 101 -14.22 4.25 5.56
C PHE A 101 -14.45 4.94 6.91
N ALA A 102 -15.43 4.48 7.69
CA ALA A 102 -15.73 5.02 9.02
C ALA A 102 -14.49 5.03 9.93
N SER A 103 -13.62 4.03 9.79
CA SER A 103 -12.37 3.87 10.54
C SER A 103 -11.34 4.97 10.26
N ALA A 104 -11.42 5.64 9.12
CA ALA A 104 -10.55 6.79 8.82
C ALA A 104 -10.78 7.94 9.82
N THR A 105 -12.00 8.10 10.32
CA THR A 105 -12.39 9.15 11.26
C THR A 105 -12.42 8.69 12.73
N ASP A 106 -12.20 7.40 12.99
CA ASP A 106 -12.18 6.86 14.34
C ASP A 106 -10.95 7.35 15.12
N LYS A 107 -11.18 8.09 16.20
CA LYS A 107 -10.13 8.64 17.06
C LYS A 107 -9.54 7.61 18.02
N HIS A 108 -10.21 6.48 18.22
CA HIS A 108 -9.70 5.38 19.04
C HIS A 108 -8.69 4.51 18.30
N LEU A 109 -8.71 4.54 16.96
CA LEU A 109 -7.71 3.86 16.14
C LEU A 109 -6.44 4.71 16.01
N PRO A 110 -5.25 4.15 16.25
CA PRO A 110 -4.00 4.87 16.06
C PRO A 110 -3.82 5.27 14.59
N SER A 111 -3.37 6.50 14.36
CA SER A 111 -3.08 7.03 13.04
C SER A 111 -1.58 6.85 12.72
N PRO A 112 -1.20 6.39 11.52
CA PRO A 112 0.17 6.50 11.08
C PRO A 112 0.59 7.97 10.95
N LEU A 113 1.90 8.19 10.93
CA LEU A 113 2.47 9.53 10.75
C LEU A 113 1.92 10.18 9.47
N GLY A 114 1.38 11.39 9.61
CA GLY A 114 0.86 12.16 8.49
C GLY A 114 -0.49 11.69 7.93
N PHE A 115 -1.15 10.69 8.52
CA PHE A 115 -2.44 10.17 8.04
C PHE A 115 -3.46 11.29 7.78
N ASP A 116 -3.66 12.17 8.76
CA ASP A 116 -4.67 13.23 8.72
C ASP A 116 -4.40 14.31 7.66
N VAL A 117 -3.21 14.30 7.04
CA VAL A 117 -2.82 15.19 5.95
C VAL A 117 -2.80 14.44 4.62
N ILE A 118 -2.20 13.25 4.59
CA ILE A 118 -1.95 12.51 3.36
C ILE A 118 -3.19 11.76 2.90
N PHE A 119 -3.91 11.09 3.79
CA PHE A 119 -5.09 10.31 3.42
C PHE A 119 -6.17 11.16 2.73
N PRO A 120 -6.56 12.34 3.26
CA PRO A 120 -7.52 13.21 2.58
C PRO A 120 -7.02 13.74 1.22
N SER A 121 -5.70 13.85 1.01
CA SER A 121 -5.14 14.34 -0.25
C SER A 121 -5.22 13.33 -1.40
N MET A 122 -5.49 12.05 -1.09
CA MET A 122 -5.63 10.96 -2.06
C MET A 122 -7.10 10.66 -2.43
N LEU A 123 -8.07 11.24 -1.70
CA LEU A 123 -9.51 11.13 -1.99
C LEU A 123 -9.89 12.06 -3.15
#